data_AF-A0A7X7F980-F1
#
_entry.id   AF-A0A7X7F980-F1
#
_cell.length_a   1.000
_cell.length_b   1.000
_cell.length_c   1.000
_cell.angle_alpha   90.00
_cell.angle_beta   90.00
_cell.angle_gamma   90.00
#
_symmetry.space_group_name_H-M   'P 1'
#
loop_
_entity.id
_entity.type
_entity.pdbx_description
1 polymer ?
#
loop_
_entity_poly.entity_id
_entity_poly.type
_entity_poly.pdbx_seq_one_letter_code
_entity_poly.pdbx_strand_id
1 'polypeptide(L)' 'MKIKQIRENSTEELVSQIKENERKMLEMKVRKAAADGTKVRLLRRDVARMHTVVRERETKKND' A
#
# COMPACT_ATOMS: atom_id res chain seq x y z
N MET A 1 4.58 4.73 -5.05
CA MET A 1 4.67 3.73 -6.13
C MET A 1 3.92 4.21 -7.35
N LYS A 2 4.48 3.95 -8.55
CA LYS A 2 3.78 4.22 -9.81
C LYS A 2 2.68 3.17 -10.02
N ILE A 3 1.55 3.56 -10.57
CA ILE A 3 0.39 2.65 -10.74
C ILE A 3 0.71 1.45 -11.64
N LYS A 4 1.60 1.63 -12.65
CA LYS A 4 2.03 0.54 -13.55
C LYS A 4 2.71 -0.59 -12.78
N GLN A 5 3.64 -0.26 -11.89
CA GLN A 5 4.34 -1.22 -11.04
C GLN A 5 3.39 -1.98 -10.11
N ILE A 6 2.38 -1.29 -9.55
CA ILE A 6 1.37 -1.93 -8.69
C ILE A 6 0.55 -2.96 -9.50
N ARG A 7 0.25 -2.67 -10.77
CA ARG A 7 -0.53 -3.58 -11.62
C ARG A 7 0.27 -4.78 -12.12
N GLU A 8 1.60 -4.66 -12.21
CA GLU A 8 2.53 -5.73 -12.59
C GLU A 8 2.69 -6.79 -11.48
N ASN A 9 2.61 -6.38 -10.20
CA ASN A 9 2.72 -7.32 -9.07
C ASN A 9 1.53 -8.28 -8.98
N SER A 10 1.78 -9.49 -8.49
CA SER A 10 0.72 -10.48 -8.23
C SER A 10 -0.19 -10.02 -7.08
N THR A 11 -1.41 -10.56 -7.00
CA THR A 11 -2.35 -10.16 -5.94
C THR A 11 -1.82 -10.54 -4.56
N GLU A 12 -1.13 -11.69 -4.45
CA GLU A 12 -0.51 -12.15 -3.21
C GLU A 12 0.65 -11.23 -2.76
N GLU A 13 1.48 -10.80 -3.71
CA GLU A 13 2.55 -9.83 -3.47
C GLU A 13 1.99 -8.48 -3.01
N LEU A 14 0.90 -8.00 -3.64
CA LEU A 14 0.24 -6.76 -3.22
C LEU A 14 -0.29 -6.85 -1.79
N VAL A 15 -0.91 -7.97 -1.42
CA VAL A 15 -1.40 -8.19 -0.05
C VAL A 15 -0.24 -8.22 0.95
N SER A 16 0.87 -8.86 0.60
CA SER A 16 2.08 -8.87 1.43
C SER A 16 2.66 -7.46 1.61
N GLN A 17 2.79 -6.71 0.51
CA GLN A 17 3.28 -5.32 0.51
C GLN A 17 2.36 -4.36 1.30
N ILE A 18 1.05 -4.57 1.25
CA ILE A 18 0.09 -3.82 2.08
C ILE A 18 0.42 -4.01 3.57
N LYS A 19 0.51 -5.27 4.03
CA LYS A 19 0.80 -5.59 5.44
C LYS A 19 2.14 -5.02 5.89
N GLU A 20 3.17 -5.13 5.05
CA GLU A 20 4.49 -4.58 5.35
C GLU A 20 4.45 -3.04 5.47
N ASN A 21 3.78 -2.36 4.55
CA ASN A 21 3.67 -0.90 4.55
C ASN A 21 2.83 -0.39 5.73
N GLU A 22 1.79 -1.11 6.13
CA GLU A 22 1.01 -0.82 7.34
C GLU A 22 1.86 -0.93 8.61
N ARG A 23 2.66 -2.00 8.72
CA ARG A 23 3.62 -2.15 9.82
C ARG A 23 4.63 -1.01 9.84
N LYS A 24 5.22 -0.65 8.70
CA LYS A 24 6.14 0.49 8.59
C LYS A 24 5.48 1.80 9.03
N MET A 25 4.22 2.03 8.66
CA MET A 25 3.47 3.20 9.13
C MET A 25 3.29 3.22 10.64
N LEU A 26 3.00 2.07 11.26
CA LEU A 26 2.88 1.94 12.70
C LEU A 26 4.22 2.20 13.42
N GLU A 27 5.30 1.58 12.94
CA GLU A 27 6.64 1.78 13.48
C GLU A 27 7.07 3.25 13.42
N MET A 28 6.82 3.93 12.29
CA MET A 28 7.09 5.37 12.16
C MET A 28 6.26 6.23 13.12
N LYS A 29 4.98 5.87 13.36
CA LYS A 29 4.12 6.59 14.32
C LYS A 29 4.60 6.41 15.76
N VAL A 30 4.96 5.17 16.14
CA VAL A 30 5.41 4.82 17.49
C VAL A 30 6.76 5.46 17.80
N ARG A 31 7.67 5.53 16.82
CA ARG A 31 8.99 6.17 17.00
C ARG A 31 8.91 7.67 17.30
N LYS A 32 7.78 8.34 17.02
CA LYS A 32 7.38 9.73 17.37
C LYS A 32 8.44 10.85 17.34
N ALA A 33 9.64 10.64 16.80
CA ALA A 33 10.73 11.61 16.77
C ALA A 33 11.12 11.94 15.32
N ALA A 34 10.65 13.11 14.88
CA ALA A 34 11.18 13.95 13.81
C ALA A 34 11.18 13.42 12.35
N ALA A 35 10.55 14.22 11.49
CA ALA A 35 10.82 14.39 10.06
C ALA A 35 10.43 13.25 9.11
N ASP A 36 9.13 13.14 8.81
CA ASP A 36 8.65 13.27 7.41
C ASP A 36 7.17 12.84 7.32
N GLY A 37 6.26 13.74 7.70
CA GLY A 37 4.82 13.55 7.45
C GLY A 37 4.52 13.27 5.96
N THR A 38 5.38 13.76 5.07
CA THR A 38 5.37 13.45 3.64
C THR A 38 5.57 11.97 3.35
N LYS A 39 6.51 11.28 4.03
CA LYS A 39 6.74 9.83 3.85
C LYS A 39 5.55 9.01 4.31
N VAL A 40 4.96 9.36 5.47
CA VAL A 40 3.73 8.73 5.95
C VAL A 40 2.58 8.92 4.96
N ARG A 41 2.42 10.14 4.42
CA ARG A 41 1.39 10.46 3.42
C ARG A 41 1.59 9.68 2.12
N LEU A 42 2.84 9.52 1.66
CA LEU A 42 3.16 8.74 0.46
C LEU A 42 2.84 7.26 0.66
N LEU A 43 3.24 6.68 1.81
CA LEU A 43 2.93 5.29 2.14
C LEU A 43 1.42 5.04 2.23
N ARG A 44 0.65 5.95 2.83
CA ARG A 44 -0.82 5.89 2.84
C ARG A 44 -1.41 5.86 1.43
N ARG A 45 -0.91 6.72 0.54
CA ARG A 45 -1.39 6.79 -0.85
C ARG A 45 -1.07 5.50 -1.61
N ASP A 46 0.10 4.93 -1.36
CA ASP A 46 0.51 3.68 -2.00
C ASP A 46 -0.32 2.50 -1.53
N VAL A 47 -0.54 2.36 -0.22
CA VAL A 47 -1.45 1.35 0.37
C VAL A 47 -2.86 1.46 -0.23
N ALA A 48 -3.42 2.67 -0.29
CA ALA A 48 -4.74 2.88 -0.88
C ALA A 48 -4.81 2.43 -2.35
N ARG A 49 -3.79 2.74 -3.16
CA ARG A 49 -3.72 2.30 -4.56
C ARG A 49 -3.60 0.78 -4.70
N MET A 50 -2.83 0.13 -3.83
CA MET A 50 -2.72 -1.33 -3.82
C MET A 50 -4.07 -1.97 -3.50
N HIS A 51 -4.78 -1.47 -2.49
CA HIS A 51 -6.16 -1.92 -2.19
C HIS A 51 -7.11 -1.72 -3.36
N THR A 52 -7.05 -0.58 -4.06
CA THR A 52 -7.88 -0.35 -5.24
C THR A 52 -7.63 -1.40 -6.32
N VAL A 53 -6.36 -1.71 -6.63
CA VAL A 53 -6.03 -2.72 -7.66
C VAL A 53 -6.48 -4.12 -7.24
N VAL A 54 -6.30 -4.49 -5.97
CA VAL A 54 -6.82 -5.76 -5.44
C VAL A 54 -8.34 -5.81 -5.60
N ARG A 55 -9.04 -4.74 -5.23
CA ARG A 55 -10.49 -4.67 -5.35
C ARG A 55 -10.97 -4.73 -6.80
N GLU A 56 -10.33 -4.02 -7.72
CA GLU A 56 -10.61 -4.09 -9.16
C GLU A 56 -10.49 -5.53 -9.69
N ARG A 57 -9.48 -6.29 -9.23
CA ARG A 57 -9.28 -7.69 -9.61
C ARG A 57 -10.37 -8.60 -9.04
N GLU A 58 -10.79 -8.37 -7.79
CA GLU A 58 -11.90 -9.11 -7.19
C GLU A 58 -13.22 -8.86 -7.92
N THR A 59 -13.54 -7.61 -8.24
CA THR A 59 -14.79 -7.26 -8.95
C THR A 59 -14.82 -7.88 -10.34
N LYS A 60 -13.71 -7.85 -11.09
CA LYS A 60 -13.61 -8.51 -12.41
C LYS A 60 -13.72 -10.03 -12.39
N LYS A 61 -13.45 -10.69 -11.25
CA LYS A 61 -13.57 -12.14 -11.12
C LYS A 61 -15.02 -12.57 -10.83
N ASN A 62 -15.82 -11.65 -10.31
CA ASN A 62 -17.21 -11.89 -9.90
C ASN A 62 -18.24 -11.45 -10.95
N ASP A 63 -17.81 -10.81 -12.04
CA ASP A 63 -18.58 -10.56 -13.27
C ASP A 63 -18.38 -11.71 -14.27
#